data_AF-A0A5C6YSU5-F1
#
_entry.id   AF-A0A5C6YSU5-F1
#
_cell.length_a   1.000
_cell.length_b   1.000
_cell.length_c   1.000
_cell.angle_alpha   90.00
_cell.angle_beta   90.00
_cell.angle_gamma   90.00
#
_symmetry.space_group_name_H-M   'P 1'
#
loop_
_entity.id
_entity.type
_entity.pdbx_description
1 polymer ?
#
loop_
_entity_poly.entity_id
_entity_poly.type
_entity_poly.pdbx_seq_one_letter_code
_entity_poly.pdbx_strand_id
1 'polypeptide(L)'
;MTAKEFWAEFENYEETLRFNLNLPNTEKIHEPYNYLFSLLDSYHSGLEIILDFNKKKNKGKYKLTISCNANRDLFMYVNRLVDAAPSLSQWEIEAFKQAEFKVDAKLLSHPFDFDDFSIWPKDVRFTVTAWDPEKDIFDLLLLLP
;
A
#
# COMPACT_ATOMS: atom_id res chain seq x y z
N MET A 1 -7.65 -12.80 15.89
CA MET A 1 -9.03 -12.39 15.51
C MET A 1 -9.23 -12.61 14.01
N THR A 2 -10.47 -12.66 13.54
CA THR A 2 -10.81 -12.73 12.11
C THR A 2 -10.81 -11.34 11.46
N ALA A 3 -10.76 -11.27 10.12
CA ALA A 3 -10.83 -9.99 9.41
C ALA A 3 -12.15 -9.23 9.69
N LYS A 4 -13.26 -9.98 9.84
CA LYS A 4 -14.56 -9.39 10.17
C LYS A 4 -14.59 -8.79 11.58
N GLU A 5 -13.98 -9.48 12.55
CA GLU A 5 -13.85 -8.98 13.93
C GLU A 5 -12.96 -7.72 13.95
N PHE A 6 -11.84 -7.72 13.20
CA PHE A 6 -10.98 -6.54 13.08
C PHE A 6 -11.77 -5.32 12.58
N TRP A 7 -12.55 -5.47 11.51
CA TRP A 7 -13.29 -4.35 10.95
C TRP A 7 -14.46 -3.90 11.81
N ALA A 8 -15.13 -4.81 12.51
CA ALA A 8 -16.16 -4.44 13.49
C ALA A 8 -15.56 -3.60 14.63
N GLU A 9 -14.39 -3.97 15.14
CA GLU A 9 -13.68 -3.17 16.15
C GLU A 9 -13.20 -1.83 15.57
N PHE A 10 -12.69 -1.83 14.34
CA PHE A 10 -12.29 -0.60 13.66
C PHE A 10 -13.46 0.35 13.44
N GLU A 11 -14.63 -0.13 13.00
CA GLU A 11 -15.85 0.66 12.81
C GLU A 11 -16.27 1.39 14.09
N ASN A 12 -16.22 0.70 15.23
CA ASN A 12 -16.53 1.30 16.53
C ASN A 12 -15.48 2.34 16.96
N TYR A 13 -14.26 2.22 16.45
CA TYR A 13 -13.12 3.02 16.85
C TYR A 13 -12.83 4.22 15.92
N GLU A 14 -13.27 4.15 14.66
CA GLU A 14 -12.84 5.04 13.57
C GLU A 14 -13.13 6.52 13.87
N GLU A 15 -14.25 6.81 14.52
CA GLU A 15 -14.63 8.18 14.89
C GLU A 15 -13.66 8.77 15.93
N THR A 16 -13.27 7.98 16.93
CA THR A 16 -12.27 8.37 17.94
C THR A 16 -10.93 8.60 17.27
N LEU A 17 -10.54 7.71 16.36
CA LEU A 17 -9.31 7.87 15.58
C LEU A 17 -9.34 9.18 14.77
N ARG A 18 -10.40 9.44 13.99
CA ARG A 18 -10.55 10.69 13.21
C ARG A 18 -10.53 11.94 14.08
N PHE A 19 -11.20 11.91 15.23
CA PHE A 19 -11.21 13.05 16.15
C PHE A 19 -9.78 13.44 16.56
N ASN A 20 -8.98 12.45 16.96
CA ASN A 20 -7.60 12.67 17.40
C ASN A 20 -6.69 13.10 16.24
N LEU A 21 -6.90 12.60 15.03
CA LEU A 21 -6.12 12.98 13.85
C LEU A 21 -6.34 14.42 13.38
N ASN A 22 -7.47 15.04 13.73
CA ASN A 22 -7.76 16.43 13.42
C ASN A 22 -7.26 17.41 14.50
N LEU A 23 -6.70 16.92 15.61
CA LEU A 23 -6.18 17.79 16.65
C LEU A 23 -4.86 18.42 16.18
N PRO A 24 -4.67 19.74 16.39
CA PRO A 24 -3.46 20.45 15.98
C PRO A 24 -2.20 20.04 16.77
N ASN A 25 -2.34 19.28 17.86
CA ASN A 25 -1.23 18.88 18.72
C ASN A 25 -0.88 17.41 18.48
N THR A 26 0.26 17.19 17.82
CA THR A 26 0.73 15.87 17.36
C THR A 26 1.16 14.93 18.49
N GLU A 27 1.45 15.45 19.68
CA GLU A 27 1.93 14.67 20.83
C GLU A 27 0.87 13.72 21.43
N LYS A 28 -0.43 13.95 21.18
CA LYS A 28 -1.53 13.09 21.66
C LYS A 28 -1.97 12.01 20.66
N ILE A 29 -1.34 11.97 19.48
CA ILE A 29 -1.72 11.03 18.42
C ILE A 29 -1.28 9.59 18.76
N HIS A 30 -0.34 9.40 19.69
CA HIS A 30 0.27 8.10 19.97
C HIS A 30 -0.70 7.05 20.52
N GLU A 31 -1.58 7.38 21.47
CA GLU A 31 -2.48 6.40 22.07
C GLU A 31 -3.47 5.80 21.07
N PRO A 32 -4.18 6.62 20.26
CA PRO A 32 -5.06 6.09 19.24
C PRO A 32 -4.39 5.21 18.20
N TYR A 33 -3.16 5.58 17.86
CA TYR A 33 -2.32 4.87 16.91
C TYR A 33 -1.87 3.52 17.46
N ASN A 34 -1.48 3.47 18.74
CA ASN A 34 -1.06 2.24 19.41
C ASN A 34 -2.21 1.23 19.53
N TYR A 35 -3.44 1.70 19.76
CA TYR A 35 -4.61 0.82 19.77
C TYR A 35 -4.82 0.17 18.40
N LEU A 36 -4.78 0.96 17.33
CA LEU A 36 -4.91 0.46 15.97
C LEU A 36 -3.81 -0.57 15.61
N PHE A 37 -2.56 -0.32 16.03
CA PHE A 37 -1.49 -1.30 15.87
C PHE A 37 -1.74 -2.59 16.67
N SER A 38 -2.21 -2.48 17.90
CA SER A 38 -2.53 -3.65 18.73
C SER A 38 -3.69 -4.46 18.15
N LEU A 39 -4.67 -3.77 17.57
CA LEU A 39 -5.78 -4.39 16.86
C LEU A 39 -5.30 -5.15 15.62
N LEU A 40 -4.39 -4.56 14.85
CA LEU A 40 -3.78 -5.21 13.68
C LEU A 40 -2.93 -6.42 14.08
N ASP A 41 -2.12 -6.29 15.13
CA ASP A 41 -1.27 -7.38 15.64
C ASP A 41 -2.12 -8.56 16.13
N SER A 42 -3.30 -8.28 16.72
CA SER A 42 -4.29 -9.28 17.11
C SER A 42 -4.92 -10.03 15.94
N TYR A 43 -4.94 -9.42 14.74
CA TYR A 43 -5.33 -10.10 13.49
C TYR A 43 -4.19 -10.94 12.95
N HIS A 44 -3.03 -10.34 12.73
CA HIS A 44 -1.83 -11.07 12.35
C HIS A 44 -0.57 -10.25 12.63
N SER A 45 0.34 -10.82 13.42
CA SER A 45 1.62 -10.18 13.72
C SER A 45 2.45 -9.99 12.44
N GLY A 46 3.14 -8.85 12.33
CA GLY A 46 4.00 -8.54 11.19
C GLY A 46 3.30 -7.80 10.05
N LEU A 47 2.02 -7.46 10.20
CA LEU A 47 1.37 -6.46 9.35
C LEU A 47 1.67 -5.05 9.86
N GLU A 48 1.58 -4.08 8.96
CA GLU A 48 1.82 -2.67 9.25
C GLU A 48 0.66 -1.82 8.74
N ILE A 49 0.35 -0.75 9.47
CA ILE A 49 -0.60 0.28 9.05
C ILE A 49 0.15 1.58 8.78
N ILE A 50 -0.16 2.18 7.63
CA ILE A 50 0.27 3.52 7.26
C ILE A 50 -0.98 4.36 7.10
N LEU A 51 -1.06 5.47 7.83
CA LEU A 51 -2.17 6.41 7.73
C LEU A 51 -1.73 7.69 7.02
N ASP A 52 -2.52 8.12 6.05
CA ASP A 52 -2.37 9.43 5.40
C ASP A 52 -3.58 10.31 5.68
N PHE A 53 -3.33 11.38 6.44
CA PHE A 53 -4.33 12.35 6.87
C PHE A 53 -4.48 13.54 5.92
N ASN A 54 -3.71 13.58 4.83
CA ASN A 54 -3.77 14.67 3.88
C ASN A 54 -5.02 14.57 2.99
N LYS A 55 -6.16 14.95 3.54
CA LYS A 55 -7.46 14.95 2.83
C LYS A 55 -7.43 15.71 1.51
N LYS A 56 -6.59 16.75 1.38
CA LYS A 56 -6.46 17.50 0.11
C LYS A 56 -5.86 16.62 -1.00
N LYS A 57 -4.88 15.78 -0.66
CA LYS A 57 -4.32 14.79 -1.60
C LYS A 57 -5.29 13.63 -1.82
N ASN A 58 -6.01 13.23 -0.78
CA ASN A 58 -6.83 12.01 -0.77
C ASN A 58 -8.32 12.27 -1.06
N LYS A 59 -8.63 13.26 -1.91
CA LYS A 59 -10.00 13.56 -2.38
C LYS A 59 -11.04 13.70 -1.25
N GLY A 60 -10.64 14.22 -0.10
CA GLY A 60 -11.50 14.42 1.07
C GLY A 60 -11.56 13.26 2.07
N LYS A 61 -10.90 12.12 1.80
CA LYS A 61 -10.88 10.94 2.67
C LYS A 61 -9.55 10.78 3.42
N TYR A 62 -9.57 10.02 4.51
CA TYR A 62 -8.37 9.48 5.14
C TYR A 62 -7.94 8.21 4.42
N LYS A 63 -6.64 7.99 4.27
CA LYS A 63 -6.12 6.76 3.68
C LYS A 63 -5.56 5.84 4.77
N LEU A 64 -5.96 4.57 4.74
CA LEU A 64 -5.38 3.52 5.58
C LEU A 64 -4.82 2.44 4.66
N THR A 65 -3.50 2.37 4.62
CA THR A 65 -2.77 1.38 3.84
C THR A 65 -2.32 0.25 4.78
N ILE A 66 -2.65 -0.99 4.44
CA ILE A 66 -2.21 -2.18 5.15
C ILE A 66 -1.05 -2.81 4.37
N SER A 67 0.08 -3.06 5.02
CA SER A 67 1.30 -3.57 4.40
C SER A 67 1.92 -4.67 5.26
N CYS A 68 3.03 -5.25 4.80
CA CYS A 68 3.76 -6.31 5.49
C CYS A 68 5.28 -6.24 5.26
N ASN A 69 5.82 -5.03 5.06
CA ASN A 69 7.23 -4.77 4.85
C ASN A 69 7.94 -5.76 3.90
N ALA A 70 7.34 -6.00 2.72
CA ALA A 70 7.81 -6.92 1.69
C ALA A 70 7.90 -8.41 2.09
N ASN A 71 7.36 -8.82 3.25
CA ASN A 71 7.23 -10.22 3.61
C ASN A 71 6.11 -10.88 2.77
N ARG A 72 6.51 -11.63 1.74
CA ARG A 72 5.60 -12.29 0.79
C ARG A 72 4.66 -13.30 1.43
N ASP A 73 5.09 -13.96 2.50
CA ASP A 73 4.28 -14.95 3.22
C ASP A 73 3.04 -14.30 3.85
N LEU A 74 3.08 -12.97 4.05
CA LEU A 74 2.01 -12.20 4.66
C LEU A 74 1.04 -11.56 3.64
N PHE A 75 1.32 -11.65 2.33
CA PHE A 75 0.51 -10.97 1.30
C PHE A 75 -0.94 -11.42 1.34
N MET A 76 -1.18 -12.71 1.55
CA MET A 76 -2.54 -13.25 1.65
C MET A 76 -3.31 -12.66 2.83
N TYR A 77 -2.65 -12.35 3.95
CA TYR A 77 -3.31 -11.78 5.12
C TYR A 77 -3.64 -10.30 4.92
N VAL A 78 -2.75 -9.55 4.25
CA VAL A 78 -3.02 -8.16 3.81
C VAL A 78 -4.23 -8.13 2.90
N ASN A 79 -4.22 -8.91 1.81
CA ASN A 79 -5.31 -8.92 0.83
C ASN A 79 -6.64 -9.34 1.48
N ARG A 80 -6.64 -10.42 2.28
CA ARG A 80 -7.85 -10.85 3.00
C ARG A 80 -8.40 -9.78 3.93
N LEU A 81 -7.54 -9.00 4.58
CA LEU A 81 -7.99 -7.94 5.46
C LEU A 81 -8.60 -6.78 4.66
N VAL A 82 -7.94 -6.34 3.59
CA VAL A 82 -8.45 -5.27 2.72
C VAL A 82 -9.73 -5.67 1.99
N ASP A 83 -9.82 -6.90 1.48
CA ASP A 83 -11.01 -7.42 0.79
C ASP A 83 -12.23 -7.53 1.72
N ALA A 84 -11.99 -7.76 3.02
CA ALA A 84 -13.03 -7.80 4.03
C ALA A 84 -13.45 -6.41 4.53
N ALA A 85 -12.82 -5.33 4.04
CA ALA A 85 -13.05 -3.99 4.54
C ALA A 85 -14.48 -3.50 4.25
N PRO A 86 -15.19 -2.96 5.25
CA PRO A 86 -16.49 -2.34 5.04
C PRO A 86 -16.35 -1.01 4.30
N SER A 87 -17.42 -0.61 3.65
CA SER A 87 -17.47 0.69 2.97
C SER A 87 -17.62 1.83 3.97
N LEU A 88 -16.51 2.47 4.32
CA LEU A 88 -16.46 3.61 5.23
C LEU A 88 -16.40 4.94 4.47
N SER A 89 -17.39 5.81 4.70
CA SER A 89 -17.52 7.07 3.91
C SER A 89 -16.30 7.99 4.00
N GLN A 90 -15.63 8.00 5.16
CA GLN A 90 -14.49 8.87 5.45
C GLN A 90 -13.14 8.24 5.11
N TRP A 91 -13.11 6.96 4.73
CA TRP A 91 -11.87 6.20 4.59
C TRP A 91 -11.71 5.62 3.18
N GLU A 92 -10.45 5.53 2.78
CA GLU A 92 -9.97 4.75 1.63
C GLU A 92 -9.00 3.70 2.19
N ILE A 93 -9.36 2.43 2.05
CA ILE A 93 -8.58 1.29 2.53
C ILE A 93 -7.88 0.67 1.34
N GLU A 94 -6.56 0.46 1.44
CA GLU A 94 -5.80 -0.17 0.35
C GLU A 94 -4.73 -1.13 0.85
N ALA A 95 -4.37 -2.07 -0.02
CA ALA A 95 -3.28 -3.01 0.19
C ALA A 95 -1.97 -2.44 -0.35
N PHE A 96 -0.92 -2.63 0.43
CA PHE A 96 0.48 -2.30 0.13
C PHE A 96 0.76 -0.82 -0.09
N LYS A 97 1.96 -0.40 0.30
CA LYS A 97 2.44 0.93 -0.06
C LYS A 97 2.68 0.96 -1.56
N GLN A 98 1.85 1.71 -2.29
CA GLN A 98 2.15 1.99 -3.70
C GLN A 98 3.47 2.75 -3.77
N ALA A 99 4.39 2.28 -4.61
CA ALA A 99 5.57 3.06 -4.93
C ALA A 99 5.10 4.33 -5.65
N GLU A 100 5.37 5.50 -5.04
CA GLU A 100 5.23 6.77 -5.76
C GLU A 100 6.33 6.84 -6.82
N PHE A 101 6.08 6.25 -7.99
CA PHE A 101 6.94 6.43 -9.16
C PHE A 101 6.74 7.85 -9.70
N LYS A 102 7.47 8.81 -9.13
CA LYS A 102 7.81 10.02 -9.89
C LYS A 102 8.87 9.61 -10.89
N VAL A 103 8.43 9.24 -12.09
CA VAL A 103 9.36 9.11 -13.22
C VAL A 103 9.92 10.51 -13.47
N ASP A 104 11.16 10.75 -13.03
CA ASP A 104 11.88 11.93 -13.45
C ASP A 104 12.05 11.81 -14.97
N ALA A 105 11.53 12.75 -15.74
CA ALA A 105 11.68 12.75 -17.18
C ALA A 105 13.17 12.70 -17.60
N LYS A 106 14.09 13.14 -16.72
CA LYS A 106 15.53 13.02 -16.92
C LYS A 106 16.05 11.58 -16.86
N LEU A 107 15.41 10.67 -16.11
CA LEU A 107 15.75 9.25 -16.09
C LEU A 107 15.44 8.56 -17.43
N LEU A 108 14.47 9.09 -18.18
CA LEU A 108 14.13 8.56 -19.52
C LEU A 108 15.03 9.15 -20.62
N SER A 109 15.76 10.22 -20.33
CA SER A 109 16.56 10.96 -21.32
C SER A 109 18.05 10.59 -21.32
N HIS A 110 18.49 9.69 -20.44
CA HIS A 110 19.88 9.23 -20.34
C HIS A 110 19.92 7.70 -20.29
N PRO A 111 21.00 7.06 -20.79
CA PRO A 111 21.16 5.62 -20.66
C PRO A 111 21.39 5.20 -19.21
N PHE A 112 20.97 3.98 -18.88
CA PHE A 112 21.43 3.25 -17.71
C PHE A 112 22.78 2.62 -18.04
N ASP A 113 23.85 3.16 -17.46
CA ASP A 113 25.20 2.64 -17.66
C ASP A 113 25.50 1.48 -16.71
N PHE A 114 25.95 0.37 -17.28
CA PHE A 114 26.57 -0.76 -16.60
C PHE A 114 28.02 -0.86 -17.08
N ASP A 115 28.89 -1.52 -16.31
CA ASP A 115 30.35 -1.54 -16.57
C ASP A 115 30.70 -1.81 -18.06
N ASP A 116 30.04 -2.80 -18.66
CA ASP A 116 30.34 -3.27 -20.01
C ASP A 116 29.35 -2.80 -21.09
N PHE A 117 28.21 -2.19 -20.71
CA PHE A 117 27.18 -1.77 -21.68
C PHE A 117 26.20 -0.74 -21.12
N SER A 118 25.58 0.01 -22.01
CA SER A 118 24.62 1.07 -21.65
C SER A 118 23.25 0.78 -22.27
N ILE A 119 22.20 0.80 -21.46
CA ILE A 119 20.82 0.58 -21.91
C ILE A 119 20.10 1.92 -21.99
N TRP A 120 19.72 2.35 -23.20
CA TRP A 120 18.81 3.47 -23.34
C TRP A 120 17.37 3.01 -23.05
N PRO A 121 16.63 3.68 -22.14
CA PRO A 121 15.26 3.31 -21.82
C PRO A 121 14.36 3.21 -23.07
N LYS A 122 14.56 4.10 -24.05
CA LYS A 122 13.84 4.13 -25.34
C LYS A 122 14.13 2.93 -26.26
N ASP A 123 15.24 2.23 -26.04
CA ASP A 123 15.69 1.13 -26.88
C ASP A 123 15.31 -0.24 -26.29
N VAL A 124 14.83 -0.27 -25.04
CA VAL A 124 14.27 -1.47 -24.42
C VAL A 124 13.00 -1.88 -25.17
N ARG A 125 13.03 -3.07 -25.77
CA ARG A 125 11.84 -3.69 -26.36
C ARG A 125 11.38 -4.83 -25.47
N PHE A 126 10.09 -5.13 -25.49
CA PHE A 126 9.57 -6.28 -24.76
C PHE A 126 8.52 -7.01 -25.58
N THR A 127 8.34 -8.28 -25.26
CA THR A 127 7.23 -9.09 -25.78
C THR A 127 6.66 -9.97 -24.67
N VAL A 128 5.37 -10.28 -24.76
CA VAL A 128 4.71 -11.20 -23.84
C VAL A 128 4.98 -12.62 -24.34
N THR A 129 5.58 -13.45 -23.50
CA THR A 129 5.88 -14.85 -23.85
C THR A 129 4.79 -15.80 -23.38
N ALA A 130 4.11 -15.47 -22.29
CA ALA A 130 2.96 -16.22 -21.80
C ALA A 130 2.04 -15.32 -20.95
N TRP A 131 0.79 -15.72 -20.84
CA TRP A 131 -0.20 -15.12 -19.95
C TRP A 131 -0.96 -16.23 -19.23
N ASP A 132 -1.02 -16.15 -17.90
CA ASP A 132 -1.84 -17.01 -17.06
C ASP A 132 -3.11 -16.23 -16.65
N PRO A 133 -4.27 -16.51 -17.27
CA PRO A 133 -5.50 -15.76 -17.04
C PRO A 133 -6.14 -16.06 -15.67
N GLU A 134 -5.82 -17.18 -15.03
CA GLU A 134 -6.37 -17.52 -13.71
C GLU A 134 -5.66 -16.76 -12.59
N LYS A 135 -4.38 -16.43 -12.81
CA LYS A 135 -3.55 -15.70 -11.85
C LYS A 135 -3.35 -14.22 -12.19
N ASP A 136 -3.79 -13.79 -13.37
CA ASP A 136 -3.57 -12.45 -13.92
C ASP A 136 -2.06 -12.07 -13.98
N ILE A 137 -1.23 -13.03 -14.43
CA ILE A 137 0.24 -12.88 -14.50
C ILE A 137 0.72 -12.93 -15.95
N PHE A 138 1.63 -12.03 -16.31
CA PHE A 138 2.31 -12.00 -17.61
C PHE A 138 3.79 -12.38 -17.47
N ASP A 139 4.24 -13.29 -18.33
CA ASP A 139 5.66 -13.52 -18.54
C ASP A 139 6.15 -12.57 -19.64
N LEU A 140 7.17 -11.76 -19.31
CA LEU A 140 7.74 -10.75 -20.21
C LEU A 140 9.18 -11.12 -20.58
N LEU A 141 9.47 -11.13 -21.88
CA LEU A 141 10.84 -11.14 -22.40
C LEU A 141 11.28 -9.71 -22.69
N LEU A 142 12.30 -9.25 -21.99
CA LEU A 142 12.96 -7.97 -22.26
C LEU A 142 14.12 -8.20 -23.24
N LEU A 143 14.12 -7.41 -24.31
CA LEU A 143 15.15 -7.39 -25.32
C LEU A 143 15.97 -6.11 -25.11
N LEU A 144 17.21 -6.31 -24.66
CA LEU A 144 18.18 -5.24 -24.47
C LEU A 144 19.03 -5.12 -25.75
N PRO A 145 19.39 -3.89 -26.16
CA PRO A 145 20.26 -3.65 -27.32
C PRO A 145 21.69 -4.16 -27.13
#